data_AF-A0A3G3C7F4-F1
#
_entry.id   AF-A0A3G3C7F4-F1
#
_cell.length_a   1.000
_cell.length_b   1.000
_cell.length_c   1.000
_cell.angle_alpha   90.00
_cell.angle_beta   90.00
_cell.angle_gamma   90.00
#
_symmetry.space_group_name_H-M   'P 1'
#
loop_
_entity.id
_entity.type
_entity.pdbx_description
1 polymer ?
#
loop_
_entity_poly.entity_id
_entity_poly.type
_entity_poly.pdbx_seq_one_letter_code
_entity_poly.pdbx_strand_id
1 'polypeptide(L)'
;MAPTRDELLCTALDFVAQFAKLDPESVLSFLSPSCTLRSFPSSLGKPTLQTKEESKADFQGLKDFFHNFQLRVKDDAEPVVDEPARKVVLHIEGKGDSLVGRFETEYVYILQMNEEGTMASAFRIAAPDGVNIVLAPSYAHEIGEHPDLNPGPIAGDEFNCHIDGFEVFAQLGTSDVISESVRTRLTRQLTKLTPLLTSETALLLQSQWKDAPNWVEVSPHETAMFILSRLSSLVFVGDDLGRNPDWVHILTSYNNEAFAAAEELNLWPQILRPLVAHLKPSCRQLRRYIRDARALLVPVIEQRHHAQSQGDRREYNDAIEWLNETSHSLGQSYDPLLSQMLLAIGSFHTSSDLLGQVLLDLCMRQDWEVLVGELRKEIISSLQGVGWDKISLNNLKLMDSVLKESQRLKPASTVTMGRYASREIILSDGTRIPKGSTVFIANVAMRDPNIYPDPDVFIPDRFTTRREKGDSSAYLVSASPEHIGFGLGRHACPGRFFAANEVKIVLSHMLLKYDIKLFDNGAAVAPSTSGIFLETNPNARICVRRRKEEILI
;
A
#
# COMPACT_ATOMS: atom_id res chain seq x y z
N MET A 1 -6.99 3.48 36.43
CA MET A 1 -5.78 3.62 37.28
C MET A 1 -5.32 5.06 37.07
N ALA A 2 -4.87 5.80 38.10
CA ALA A 2 -4.49 7.20 37.88
C ALA A 2 -3.28 7.28 36.93
N PRO A 3 -3.26 8.23 35.97
CA PRO A 3 -2.24 8.31 34.93
C PRO A 3 -0.86 8.59 35.55
N THR A 4 0.16 7.94 35.00
CA THR A 4 1.54 8.07 35.43
C THR A 4 2.13 9.44 35.04
N ARG A 5 3.22 9.83 35.70
CA ARG A 5 3.95 11.06 35.38
C ARG A 5 4.27 11.22 33.90
N ASP A 6 4.70 10.14 33.25
CA ASP A 6 5.15 10.20 31.86
C ASP A 6 3.97 10.28 30.87
N GLU A 7 2.83 9.67 31.19
CA GLU A 7 1.59 9.80 30.40
C GLU A 7 1.02 11.23 30.48
N LEU A 8 1.03 11.80 31.69
CA LEU A 8 0.65 13.20 31.91
C LEU A 8 1.59 14.15 31.16
N LEU A 9 2.90 13.87 31.22
CA LEU A 9 3.93 14.70 30.59
C LEU A 9 3.89 14.62 29.06
N CYS A 10 3.68 13.43 28.49
CA CYS A 10 3.53 13.25 27.04
C CYS A 10 2.34 14.04 26.50
N THR A 11 1.18 13.90 27.14
CA THR A 11 -0.04 14.65 26.76
C THR A 11 0.17 16.16 26.88
N ALA A 12 0.91 16.61 27.89
CA ALA A 12 1.24 18.01 28.10
C ALA A 12 2.18 18.58 27.01
N LEU A 13 3.15 17.78 26.56
CA LEU A 13 4.07 18.15 25.48
C LEU A 13 3.37 18.20 24.12
N ASP A 14 2.46 17.27 23.86
CA ASP A 14 1.63 17.27 22.64
C ASP A 14 0.72 18.49 22.58
N PHE A 15 0.13 18.90 23.71
CA PHE A 15 -0.65 20.13 23.78
C PHE A 15 0.19 21.36 23.43
N VAL A 16 1.42 21.47 23.96
CA VAL A 16 2.33 22.58 23.65
C VAL A 16 2.70 22.58 22.17
N ALA A 17 2.94 21.41 21.58
CA ALA A 17 3.24 21.31 20.15
C ALA A 17 2.06 21.76 19.27
N GLN A 18 0.82 21.43 19.64
CA GLN A 18 -0.34 21.94 18.90
C GLN A 18 -0.56 23.44 19.12
N PHE A 19 -0.33 23.95 20.33
CA PHE A 19 -0.42 25.38 20.62
C PHE A 19 0.60 26.19 19.82
N ALA A 20 1.82 25.64 19.63
CA ALA A 20 2.86 26.26 18.81
C ALA A 20 2.45 26.45 17.34
N LYS A 21 1.49 25.67 16.84
CA LYS A 21 0.95 25.82 15.48
C LYS A 21 -0.07 26.95 15.35
N LEU A 22 -0.57 27.48 16.47
CA LEU A 22 -1.64 28.48 16.52
C LEU A 22 -2.84 28.11 15.63
N ASP A 23 -3.15 26.80 15.53
CA ASP A 23 -4.33 26.29 14.84
C ASP A 23 -5.47 26.10 15.84
N PRO A 24 -6.53 26.92 15.80
CA PRO A 24 -7.56 26.89 16.82
C PRO A 24 -8.24 25.51 16.94
N GLU A 25 -8.48 24.81 15.83
CA GLU A 25 -9.19 23.52 15.90
C GLU A 25 -8.32 22.41 16.49
N SER A 26 -7.04 22.38 16.14
CA SER A 26 -6.07 21.45 16.73
C SER A 26 -5.88 21.72 18.22
N VAL A 27 -5.75 22.97 18.65
CA VAL A 27 -5.62 23.30 20.09
C VAL A 27 -6.89 22.98 20.87
N LEU A 28 -8.06 23.29 20.31
CA LEU A 28 -9.35 23.05 20.96
C LEU A 28 -9.73 21.57 21.01
N SER A 29 -9.13 20.72 20.16
CA SER A 29 -9.35 19.26 20.20
C SER A 29 -8.82 18.61 21.49
N PHE A 30 -7.79 19.21 22.11
CA PHE A 30 -7.23 18.77 23.39
C PHE A 30 -8.02 19.28 24.61
N LEU A 31 -8.88 20.28 24.43
CA LEU A 31 -9.68 20.84 25.52
C LEU A 31 -10.97 20.03 25.73
N SER A 32 -11.35 19.76 26.98
CA SER A 32 -12.69 19.21 27.26
C SER A 32 -13.77 20.29 27.04
N PRO A 33 -15.05 19.91 26.82
CA PRO A 33 -16.15 20.87 26.66
C PRO A 33 -16.39 21.80 27.86
N SER A 34 -15.89 21.43 29.05
CA SER A 34 -15.98 22.23 30.29
C SER A 34 -14.67 22.92 30.67
N CYS A 35 -13.65 22.86 29.79
CA CYS A 35 -12.34 23.44 30.04
C CYS A 35 -12.41 24.97 30.05
N THR A 36 -11.84 25.59 31.08
CA THR A 36 -11.79 27.06 31.22
C THR A 36 -10.39 27.55 30.88
N LEU A 37 -10.27 28.47 29.93
CA LEU A 37 -8.98 29.00 29.47
C LEU A 37 -8.74 30.41 30.01
N ARG A 38 -7.53 30.65 30.54
CA ARG A 38 -7.08 31.95 31.03
C ARG A 38 -5.76 32.34 30.40
N SER A 39 -5.84 33.05 29.28
CA SER A 39 -4.67 33.46 28.48
C SER A 39 -3.97 34.72 29.01
N PHE A 40 -4.61 35.48 29.92
CA PHE A 40 -4.09 36.76 30.41
C PHE A 40 -4.23 36.93 31.95
N PRO A 41 -3.35 37.70 32.60
CA PRO A 41 -3.46 38.03 34.03
C PRO A 41 -4.77 38.77 34.36
N SER A 42 -5.37 38.46 35.51
CA SER A 42 -6.62 39.06 35.99
C SER A 42 -6.54 40.59 36.19
N SER A 43 -5.34 41.13 36.39
CA SER A 43 -5.06 42.56 36.50
C SER A 43 -5.32 43.36 35.22
N LEU A 44 -5.40 42.70 34.06
CA LEU A 44 -5.74 43.33 32.77
C LEU A 44 -7.25 43.46 32.54
N GLY A 45 -8.09 43.04 33.50
CA GLY A 45 -9.54 43.20 33.45
C GLY A 45 -10.24 42.41 32.34
N LYS A 46 -9.53 41.44 31.72
CA LYS A 46 -10.07 40.60 30.65
C LYS A 46 -10.89 39.43 31.24
N PRO A 47 -12.07 39.10 30.65
CA PRO A 47 -12.91 38.02 31.13
C PRO A 47 -12.23 36.65 30.90
N THR A 48 -12.49 35.70 31.80
CA THR A 48 -12.08 34.31 31.64
C THR A 48 -12.94 33.64 30.57
N LEU A 49 -12.32 32.95 29.60
CA LEU A 49 -13.02 32.30 28.50
C LEU A 49 -13.58 30.96 28.98
N GLN A 50 -14.90 30.76 28.82
CA GLN A 50 -15.63 29.64 29.43
C GLN A 50 -16.09 28.59 28.43
N THR A 51 -16.09 28.90 27.13
CA THR A 51 -16.52 27.99 26.06
C THR A 51 -15.46 27.79 24.97
N LYS A 52 -15.55 26.69 24.22
CA LYS A 52 -14.64 26.42 23.10
C LYS A 52 -14.81 27.45 21.98
N GLU A 53 -16.02 27.95 21.79
CA GLU A 53 -16.36 28.98 20.80
C GLU A 53 -15.73 30.34 21.15
N GLU A 54 -15.78 30.74 22.43
CA GLU A 54 -15.11 31.95 22.91
C GLU A 54 -13.58 31.84 22.78
N SER A 55 -13.04 30.65 23.03
CA SER A 55 -11.61 30.36 22.90
C SER A 55 -11.15 30.38 21.44
N LYS A 56 -11.97 29.86 20.51
CA LYS A 56 -11.66 29.85 19.07
C LYS A 56 -11.42 31.25 18.50
N ALA A 57 -12.25 32.22 18.88
CA ALA A 57 -12.14 33.59 18.41
C ALA A 57 -10.85 34.29 18.92
N ASP A 58 -10.48 34.06 20.18
CA ASP A 58 -9.27 34.63 20.78
C ASP A 58 -7.98 34.04 20.15
N PHE A 59 -7.98 32.73 19.90
CA PHE A 59 -6.88 32.05 19.20
C PHE A 59 -6.70 32.48 17.76
N GLN A 60 -7.80 32.77 17.06
CA GLN A 60 -7.72 33.25 15.68
C GLN A 60 -7.07 34.64 15.61
N GLY A 61 -7.33 35.51 16.58
CA GLY A 61 -6.65 36.80 16.69
C GLY A 61 -5.14 36.69 16.96
N LEU A 62 -4.69 35.66 17.67
CA LEU A 62 -3.26 35.41 17.92
C LEU A 62 -2.53 34.95 16.65
N LYS A 63 -3.17 34.13 15.81
CA LYS A 63 -2.62 33.70 14.51
C LYS A 63 -2.40 34.88 13.55
N ASP A 64 -3.29 35.86 13.58
CA ASP A 64 -3.18 37.06 12.73
C ASP A 64 -2.14 38.06 13.25
N PHE A 65 -1.81 38.01 14.55
CA PHE A 65 -0.90 38.95 15.20
C PHE A 65 0.58 38.52 15.16
N PHE A 66 0.85 37.21 15.18
CA PHE A 66 2.21 36.65 15.18
C PHE A 66 2.57 35.93 13.88
N HIS A 67 3.79 36.16 13.43
CA HIS A 67 4.46 35.48 12.32
C HIS A 67 5.68 34.73 12.88
N ASN A 68 5.95 33.53 12.38
CA ASN A 68 7.06 32.69 12.87
C ASN A 68 7.03 32.46 14.40
N PHE A 69 5.83 32.40 14.99
CA PHE A 69 5.67 32.11 16.41
C PHE A 69 6.16 30.68 16.70
N GLN A 70 7.04 30.57 17.67
CA GLN A 70 7.57 29.33 18.21
C GLN A 70 7.25 29.32 19.70
N LEU A 71 6.84 28.17 20.18
CA LEU A 71 6.53 27.96 21.58
C LEU A 71 7.08 26.58 21.96
N ARG A 72 7.96 26.52 22.95
CA ARG A 72 8.61 25.27 23.36
C ARG A 72 8.87 25.24 24.86
N VAL A 73 8.96 24.04 25.43
CA VAL A 73 9.43 23.90 26.81
C VAL A 73 10.88 24.37 26.87
N LYS A 74 11.19 25.21 27.87
CA LYS A 74 12.49 25.81 28.04
C LYS A 74 13.51 24.74 28.42
N ASP A 75 14.61 24.71 27.66
CA ASP A 75 15.60 23.61 27.69
C ASP A 75 16.28 23.40 29.06
N ASP A 76 16.31 24.42 29.94
CA ASP A 76 16.95 24.40 31.27
C ASP A 76 15.97 24.24 32.44
N ALA A 77 14.67 24.07 32.17
CA ALA A 77 13.63 24.02 33.19
C ALA A 77 12.87 22.69 33.16
N GLU A 78 13.03 21.89 34.22
CA GLU A 78 12.39 20.59 34.30
C GLU A 78 10.86 20.71 34.56
N PRO A 79 10.03 19.98 33.79
CA PRO A 79 8.59 19.88 34.05
C PRO A 79 8.27 19.39 35.47
N VAL A 80 7.43 20.15 36.18
CA VAL A 80 6.93 19.74 37.50
C VAL A 80 5.62 19.00 37.30
N VAL A 81 5.57 17.71 37.68
CA VAL A 81 4.38 16.86 37.52
C VAL A 81 3.83 16.49 38.89
N ASP A 82 2.59 16.89 39.15
CA ASP A 82 1.81 16.53 40.34
C ASP A 82 0.83 15.42 39.94
N GLU A 83 1.27 14.16 40.08
CA GLU A 83 0.52 12.97 39.66
C GLU A 83 -0.84 12.83 40.39
N PRO A 84 -0.94 13.01 41.75
CA PRO A 84 -2.22 12.95 42.44
C PRO A 84 -3.20 14.03 41.98
N ALA A 85 -2.70 15.24 41.74
CA ALA A 85 -3.52 16.32 41.21
C ALA A 85 -3.70 16.22 39.68
N ARG A 86 -3.04 15.29 38.96
CA ARG A 86 -2.99 15.16 37.49
C ARG A 86 -2.62 16.44 36.76
N LYS A 87 -1.68 17.19 37.33
CA LYS A 87 -1.20 18.48 36.80
C LYS A 87 0.23 18.37 36.30
N VAL A 88 0.49 18.98 35.16
CA VAL A 88 1.83 19.17 34.60
C VAL A 88 2.09 20.66 34.46
N VAL A 89 3.17 21.11 35.09
CA VAL A 89 3.65 22.49 34.99
C VAL A 89 4.88 22.50 34.09
N LEU A 90 4.78 23.23 32.98
CA LEU A 90 5.84 23.40 32.01
C LEU A 90 6.30 24.86 32.02
N HIS A 91 7.61 25.07 32.09
CA HIS A 91 8.18 26.38 31.80
C HIS A 91 8.40 26.46 30.29
N ILE A 92 7.72 27.38 29.63
CA ILE A 92 7.65 27.51 28.19
C ILE A 92 8.31 28.81 27.78
N GLU A 93 9.12 28.80 26.74
CA GLU A 93 9.55 30.02 26.06
C GLU A 93 8.81 30.18 24.73
N GLY A 94 8.31 31.39 24.50
CA GLY A 94 7.64 31.80 23.28
C GLY A 94 8.46 32.86 22.57
N LYS A 95 8.77 32.66 21.29
CA LYS A 95 9.51 33.61 20.45
C LYS A 95 8.83 33.73 19.11
N GLY A 96 8.78 34.91 18.52
CA GLY A 96 8.19 35.10 17.20
C GLY A 96 8.31 36.54 16.74
N ASP A 97 7.93 36.79 15.51
CA ASP A 97 7.88 38.13 14.96
C ASP A 97 6.42 38.62 15.05
N SER A 98 6.17 39.72 15.74
CA SER A 98 4.84 40.34 15.80
C SER A 98 4.77 41.53 14.86
N LEU A 99 3.55 42.00 14.59
CA LEU A 99 3.31 43.22 13.80
C LEU A 99 4.02 44.48 14.35
N VAL A 100 4.50 44.46 15.60
CA VAL A 100 5.19 45.57 16.27
C VAL A 100 6.66 45.28 16.58
N GLY A 101 7.22 44.17 16.08
CA GLY A 101 8.61 43.78 16.25
C GLY A 101 8.79 42.40 16.87
N ARG A 102 10.05 42.06 17.16
CA ARG A 102 10.42 40.73 17.69
C ARG A 102 9.86 40.54 19.09
N PHE A 103 9.15 39.44 19.28
CA PHE A 103 8.51 39.02 20.51
C PHE A 103 9.28 37.85 21.10
N GLU A 104 9.71 37.99 22.35
CA GLU A 104 10.30 36.90 23.13
C GLU A 104 9.77 37.01 24.57
N THR A 105 9.25 35.92 25.11
CA THR A 105 8.73 35.88 26.47
C THR A 105 8.79 34.47 27.03
N GLU A 106 8.69 34.35 28.35
CA GLU A 106 8.57 33.07 29.04
C GLU A 106 7.20 32.97 29.73
N TYR A 107 6.64 31.78 29.75
CA TYR A 107 5.35 31.44 30.30
C TYR A 107 5.47 30.21 31.21
N VAL A 108 4.58 30.10 32.18
CA VAL A 108 4.42 28.85 32.94
C VAL A 108 3.06 28.26 32.58
N TYR A 109 3.07 27.16 31.84
CA TYR A 109 1.87 26.42 31.44
C TYR A 109 1.54 25.42 32.53
N ILE A 110 0.30 25.42 33.02
CA ILE A 110 -0.20 24.48 34.03
C ILE A 110 -1.35 23.71 33.40
N LEU A 111 -1.12 22.44 33.04
CA LEU A 111 -2.05 21.57 32.30
C LEU A 111 -2.62 20.49 33.23
N GLN A 112 -3.92 20.23 33.13
CA GLN A 112 -4.67 19.34 34.01
C GLN A 112 -5.39 18.26 33.17
N MET A 113 -5.09 16.98 33.36
CA MET A 113 -5.55 15.89 32.47
C MET A 113 -6.77 15.10 33.02
N ASN A 114 -7.45 14.35 32.14
CA ASN A 114 -8.58 13.47 32.48
C ASN A 114 -8.10 12.15 33.15
N GLU A 115 -8.97 11.14 33.30
CA GLU A 115 -8.67 9.96 34.14
C GLU A 115 -7.74 8.89 33.50
N GLU A 116 -7.47 8.91 32.18
CA GLU A 116 -6.94 7.71 31.46
C GLU A 116 -5.71 7.88 30.54
N GLY A 117 -5.43 9.04 29.93
CA GLY A 117 -4.12 9.31 29.27
C GLY A 117 -3.58 8.42 28.12
N THR A 118 -4.38 7.73 27.26
CA THR A 118 -3.86 6.82 26.17
C THR A 118 -4.41 7.02 24.73
N MET A 119 -3.75 6.41 23.71
CA MET A 119 -4.09 6.36 22.26
C MET A 119 -5.17 5.30 21.90
N ALA A 120 -6.01 5.55 20.89
CA ALA A 120 -7.16 4.69 20.53
C ALA A 120 -6.77 3.35 19.84
N SER A 121 -7.32 2.22 20.30
CA SER A 121 -7.11 0.85 19.76
C SER A 121 -7.97 0.50 18.54
N ALA A 122 -9.06 1.22 18.35
CA ALA A 122 -9.97 1.12 17.22
C ALA A 122 -10.65 2.47 17.01
N PHE A 123 -10.95 2.80 15.76
CA PHE A 123 -11.77 3.97 15.45
C PHE A 123 -12.71 3.70 14.28
N ARG A 124 -13.74 4.53 14.16
CA ARG A 124 -14.77 4.44 13.11
C ARG A 124 -14.62 5.62 12.17
N ILE A 125 -14.71 5.35 10.88
CA ILE A 125 -14.76 6.34 9.81
C ILE A 125 -16.10 6.17 9.11
N ALA A 126 -16.87 7.24 8.99
CA ALA A 126 -18.03 7.27 8.12
C ALA A 126 -17.55 7.58 6.69
N ALA A 127 -17.89 6.71 5.74
CA ALA A 127 -17.54 6.81 4.34
C ALA A 127 -18.79 6.59 3.46
N PRO A 128 -18.76 6.93 2.15
CA PRO A 128 -19.92 6.79 1.27
C PRO A 128 -20.47 5.36 1.13
N ASP A 129 -19.64 4.36 1.39
CA ASP A 129 -19.92 2.92 1.39
C ASP A 129 -20.39 2.38 2.75
N GLY A 130 -20.31 3.16 3.83
CA GLY A 130 -20.79 2.78 5.15
C GLY A 130 -19.91 3.23 6.30
N VAL A 131 -19.99 2.52 7.43
CA VAL A 131 -19.10 2.74 8.57
C VAL A 131 -17.95 1.74 8.51
N ASN A 132 -16.75 2.27 8.25
CA ASN A 132 -15.50 1.53 8.22
C ASN A 132 -14.86 1.57 9.61
N ILE A 133 -14.44 0.41 10.12
CA ILE A 133 -13.74 0.28 11.40
C ILE A 133 -12.28 0.00 11.11
N VAL A 134 -11.40 0.82 11.67
CA VAL A 134 -9.95 0.61 11.56
C VAL A 134 -9.44 0.15 12.92
N LEU A 135 -8.79 -1.01 12.93
CA LEU A 135 -8.24 -1.66 14.11
C LEU A 135 -6.71 -1.56 14.14
N ALA A 136 -6.14 -1.60 15.34
CA ALA A 136 -4.70 -1.68 15.53
C ALA A 136 -4.10 -3.00 14.98
N PRO A 137 -2.78 -3.02 14.67
CA PRO A 137 -2.07 -4.22 14.20
C PRO A 137 -2.23 -5.47 15.08
N SER A 138 -2.44 -5.29 16.39
CA SER A 138 -2.64 -6.39 17.34
C SER A 138 -3.83 -7.31 17.02
N TYR A 139 -4.84 -6.80 16.31
CA TYR A 139 -6.02 -7.59 15.92
C TYR A 139 -5.82 -8.37 14.62
N ALA A 140 -4.68 -8.23 13.92
CA ALA A 140 -4.46 -8.83 12.60
C ALA A 140 -4.65 -10.36 12.59
N HIS A 141 -4.15 -11.06 13.61
CA HIS A 141 -4.36 -12.51 13.74
C HIS A 141 -5.82 -12.86 13.99
N GLU A 142 -6.47 -12.13 14.90
CA GLU A 142 -7.84 -12.37 15.28
C GLU A 142 -8.79 -12.21 14.09
N ILE A 143 -8.68 -11.13 13.32
CA ILE A 143 -9.53 -10.92 12.15
C ILE A 143 -9.14 -11.79 10.95
N GLY A 144 -7.87 -12.22 10.86
CA GLY A 144 -7.35 -12.97 9.71
C GLY A 144 -7.89 -14.39 9.63
N GLU A 145 -8.24 -14.97 10.79
CA GLU A 145 -8.73 -16.34 10.92
C GLU A 145 -10.23 -16.41 11.26
N HIS A 146 -10.90 -15.28 11.49
CA HIS A 146 -12.29 -15.26 11.93
C HIS A 146 -13.25 -15.70 10.80
N PRO A 147 -14.07 -16.76 10.99
CA PRO A 147 -14.87 -17.36 9.91
C PRO A 147 -15.98 -16.45 9.36
N ASP A 148 -16.44 -15.49 10.15
CA ASP A 148 -17.49 -14.54 9.75
C ASP A 148 -16.97 -13.21 9.22
N LEU A 149 -15.66 -13.07 9.12
CA LEU A 149 -15.00 -11.93 8.50
C LEU A 149 -14.55 -12.32 7.10
N ASN A 150 -15.31 -11.87 6.09
CA ASN A 150 -15.15 -12.32 4.71
C ASN A 150 -14.73 -11.17 3.80
N PRO A 151 -13.78 -11.34 2.87
CA PRO A 151 -13.35 -10.27 1.97
C PRO A 151 -14.37 -9.97 0.84
N GLY A 152 -15.18 -10.95 0.43
CA GLY A 152 -15.99 -10.88 -0.80
C GLY A 152 -17.08 -9.79 -0.84
N PRO A 153 -17.94 -9.65 0.19
CA PRO A 153 -19.05 -8.69 0.13
C PRO A 153 -18.61 -7.22 0.01
N ILE A 154 -17.48 -6.83 0.61
CA ILE A 154 -16.94 -5.45 0.49
C ILE A 154 -16.61 -5.14 -0.96
N ALA A 155 -15.80 -5.98 -1.58
CA ALA A 155 -15.33 -5.73 -2.93
C ALA A 155 -16.46 -5.79 -3.96
N GLY A 156 -17.46 -6.63 -3.75
CA GLY A 156 -18.63 -6.68 -4.63
C GLY A 156 -19.40 -5.37 -4.65
N ASP A 157 -19.80 -4.87 -3.48
CA ASP A 157 -20.67 -3.69 -3.40
C ASP A 157 -19.91 -2.37 -3.63
N GLU A 158 -18.67 -2.25 -3.16
CA GLU A 158 -17.82 -1.06 -3.35
C GLU A 158 -17.57 -0.76 -4.83
N PHE A 159 -17.36 -1.82 -5.63
CA PHE A 159 -17.10 -1.71 -7.06
C PHE A 159 -18.33 -1.92 -7.94
N ASN A 160 -19.54 -1.88 -7.36
CA ASN A 160 -20.80 -1.99 -8.10
C ASN A 160 -20.89 -3.27 -8.96
N CYS A 161 -20.43 -4.41 -8.46
CA CYS A 161 -20.25 -5.65 -9.23
C CYS A 161 -21.53 -6.23 -9.85
N HIS A 162 -22.69 -5.77 -9.38
CA HIS A 162 -24.02 -6.11 -9.90
C HIS A 162 -24.39 -5.32 -11.17
N ILE A 163 -23.55 -4.39 -11.62
CA ILE A 163 -23.75 -3.56 -12.81
C ILE A 163 -22.89 -4.08 -13.96
N ASP A 164 -23.50 -4.22 -15.14
CA ASP A 164 -22.80 -4.62 -16.36
C ASP A 164 -21.59 -3.72 -16.67
N GLY A 165 -20.42 -4.33 -16.81
CA GLY A 165 -19.12 -3.67 -16.90
C GLY A 165 -18.26 -3.82 -15.64
N PHE A 166 -18.82 -4.22 -14.51
CA PHE A 166 -18.13 -4.38 -13.22
C PHE A 166 -18.14 -5.83 -12.69
N GLU A 167 -18.62 -6.79 -13.48
CA GLU A 167 -18.82 -8.18 -13.08
C GLU A 167 -17.53 -8.89 -12.68
N VAL A 168 -16.37 -8.39 -13.14
CA VAL A 168 -15.05 -8.88 -12.73
C VAL A 168 -14.88 -8.79 -11.21
N PHE A 169 -15.35 -7.72 -10.58
CA PHE A 169 -15.22 -7.52 -9.13
C PHE A 169 -16.10 -8.47 -8.32
N ALA A 170 -17.15 -9.05 -8.91
CA ALA A 170 -17.97 -10.06 -8.24
C ALA A 170 -17.18 -11.32 -7.90
N GLN A 171 -16.06 -11.56 -8.59
CA GLN A 171 -15.16 -12.69 -8.34
C GLN A 171 -14.17 -12.44 -7.19
N LEU A 172 -13.99 -11.18 -6.76
CA LEU A 172 -13.02 -10.84 -5.71
C LEU A 172 -13.50 -11.40 -4.36
N GLY A 173 -12.71 -12.29 -3.75
CA GLY A 173 -13.01 -12.86 -2.44
C GLY A 173 -14.18 -13.86 -2.40
N THR A 174 -14.75 -14.23 -3.56
CA THR A 174 -15.86 -15.20 -3.69
C THR A 174 -15.48 -16.45 -4.48
N SER A 175 -14.45 -16.38 -5.34
CA SER A 175 -14.03 -17.50 -6.17
C SER A 175 -12.94 -18.36 -5.50
N ASP A 176 -13.36 -19.51 -4.97
CA ASP A 176 -12.45 -20.53 -4.45
C ASP A 176 -11.57 -21.11 -5.57
N VAL A 177 -12.10 -21.26 -6.79
CA VAL A 177 -11.36 -21.77 -7.96
C VAL A 177 -10.14 -20.90 -8.25
N ILE A 178 -10.28 -19.57 -8.29
CA ILE A 178 -9.16 -18.67 -8.58
C ILE A 178 -8.14 -18.72 -7.44
N SER A 179 -8.61 -18.55 -6.20
CA SER A 179 -7.73 -18.50 -5.02
C SER A 179 -6.93 -19.80 -4.85
N GLU A 180 -7.58 -20.95 -5.03
CA GLU A 180 -6.95 -22.26 -4.92
C GLU A 180 -6.00 -22.56 -6.08
N SER A 181 -6.37 -22.17 -7.31
CA SER A 181 -5.52 -22.33 -8.49
C SER A 181 -4.21 -21.54 -8.34
N VAL A 182 -4.28 -20.28 -7.91
CA VAL A 182 -3.08 -19.46 -7.65
C VAL A 182 -2.25 -20.08 -6.51
N ARG A 183 -2.89 -20.49 -5.41
CA ARG A 183 -2.19 -21.06 -4.24
C ARG A 183 -1.48 -22.37 -4.57
N THR A 184 -2.11 -23.26 -5.32
CA THR A 184 -1.62 -24.64 -5.51
C THR A 184 -0.92 -24.87 -6.84
N ARG A 185 -1.39 -24.27 -7.94
CA ARG A 185 -0.87 -24.53 -9.29
C ARG A 185 0.22 -23.54 -9.66
N LEU A 186 -0.06 -22.23 -9.62
CA LEU A 186 0.91 -21.19 -10.00
C LEU A 186 2.22 -21.35 -9.22
N THR A 187 2.13 -21.51 -7.90
CA THR A 187 3.32 -21.67 -7.02
C THR A 187 4.17 -22.90 -7.39
N ARG A 188 3.55 -24.00 -7.84
CA ARG A 188 4.27 -25.23 -8.25
C ARG A 188 4.95 -25.09 -9.60
N GLN A 189 4.39 -24.28 -10.49
CA GLN A 189 4.87 -24.11 -11.87
C GLN A 189 5.88 -22.96 -12.03
N LEU A 190 6.15 -22.17 -10.97
CA LEU A 190 7.09 -21.04 -11.02
C LEU A 190 8.44 -21.41 -11.66
N THR A 191 9.01 -22.57 -11.32
CA THR A 191 10.30 -23.02 -11.89
C THR A 191 10.22 -23.21 -13.41
N LYS A 192 9.09 -23.68 -13.95
CA LYS A 192 8.89 -23.85 -15.39
C LYS A 192 8.64 -22.53 -16.11
N LEU A 193 8.11 -21.52 -15.40
CA LEU A 193 7.85 -20.19 -15.95
C LEU A 193 9.10 -19.31 -15.99
N THR A 194 10.06 -19.53 -15.09
CA THR A 194 11.27 -18.69 -14.98
C THR A 194 12.00 -18.47 -16.31
N PRO A 195 12.26 -19.49 -17.15
CA PRO A 195 12.94 -19.28 -18.43
C PRO A 195 12.15 -18.39 -19.40
N LEU A 196 10.82 -18.55 -19.46
CA LEU A 196 9.92 -17.73 -20.26
C LEU A 196 9.93 -16.28 -19.78
N LEU A 197 9.81 -16.06 -18.47
CA LEU A 197 9.80 -14.72 -17.88
C LEU A 197 11.14 -14.00 -18.12
N THR A 198 12.26 -14.71 -17.98
CA THR A 198 13.61 -14.17 -18.19
C THR A 198 13.83 -13.72 -19.64
N SER A 199 13.53 -14.60 -20.60
CA SER A 199 13.73 -14.30 -22.02
C SER A 199 12.84 -13.16 -22.50
N GLU A 200 11.58 -13.16 -22.08
CA GLU A 200 10.65 -12.09 -22.41
C GLU A 200 11.04 -10.76 -21.75
N THR A 201 11.48 -10.79 -20.48
CA THR A 201 11.97 -9.59 -19.77
C THR A 201 13.10 -8.90 -20.54
N ALA A 202 14.07 -9.66 -21.05
CA ALA A 202 15.18 -9.10 -21.80
C ALA A 202 14.70 -8.35 -23.07
N LEU A 203 13.76 -8.92 -23.80
CA LEU A 203 13.19 -8.34 -25.02
C LEU A 203 12.35 -7.09 -24.71
N LEU A 204 11.47 -7.16 -23.72
CA LEU A 204 10.61 -6.06 -23.32
C LEU A 204 11.42 -4.87 -22.80
N LEU A 205 12.43 -5.14 -21.97
CA LEU A 205 13.29 -4.11 -21.43
C LEU A 205 14.11 -3.40 -22.53
N GLN A 206 14.66 -4.17 -23.47
CA GLN A 206 15.33 -3.60 -24.64
C GLN A 206 14.40 -2.69 -25.45
N SER A 207 13.14 -3.08 -25.63
CA SER A 207 12.16 -2.27 -26.35
C SER A 207 11.84 -0.93 -25.65
N GLN A 208 11.84 -0.91 -24.31
CA GLN A 208 11.54 0.28 -23.52
C GLN A 208 12.75 1.20 -23.40
N TRP A 209 13.93 0.67 -23.09
CA TRP A 209 15.12 1.47 -22.75
C TRP A 209 16.12 1.62 -23.91
N LYS A 210 15.89 0.95 -25.05
CA LYS A 210 16.56 1.15 -26.35
C LYS A 210 18.10 0.97 -26.35
N ASP A 211 18.67 0.35 -25.32
CA ASP A 211 20.11 0.10 -25.17
C ASP A 211 21.01 1.31 -25.42
N ALA A 212 20.53 2.51 -25.08
CA ALA A 212 21.27 3.74 -25.33
C ALA A 212 22.56 3.80 -24.49
N PRO A 213 23.73 4.12 -25.09
CA PRO A 213 24.98 4.30 -24.35
C PRO A 213 25.03 5.64 -23.59
N ASN A 214 24.09 6.54 -23.86
CA ASN A 214 23.92 7.80 -23.14
C ASN A 214 22.79 7.67 -22.11
N TRP A 215 22.77 8.55 -21.11
CA TRP A 215 21.67 8.63 -20.16
C TRP A 215 20.37 9.02 -20.86
N VAL A 216 19.32 8.23 -20.65
CA VAL A 216 17.97 8.47 -21.18
C VAL A 216 17.00 8.55 -20.00
N GLU A 217 16.13 9.55 -20.04
CA GLU A 217 15.05 9.71 -19.07
C GLU A 217 13.93 8.70 -19.35
N VAL A 218 13.47 8.02 -18.29
CA VAL A 218 12.35 7.07 -18.36
C VAL A 218 11.44 7.21 -17.13
N SER A 219 10.18 6.81 -17.30
CA SER A 219 9.24 6.66 -16.18
C SER A 219 9.37 5.25 -15.58
N PRO A 220 9.75 5.10 -14.30
CA PRO A 220 9.82 3.80 -13.64
C PRO A 220 8.43 3.15 -13.53
N HIS A 221 7.38 3.95 -13.28
CA HIS A 221 6.00 3.47 -13.23
C HIS A 221 5.53 2.91 -14.57
N GLU A 222 5.69 3.65 -15.67
CA GLU A 222 5.27 3.20 -17.01
C GLU A 222 6.08 2.00 -17.48
N THR A 223 7.40 1.99 -17.22
CA THR A 223 8.27 0.86 -17.56
C THR A 223 7.83 -0.40 -16.81
N ALA A 224 7.60 -0.30 -15.49
CA ALA A 224 7.19 -1.42 -14.67
C ALA A 224 5.83 -1.98 -15.12
N MET A 225 4.83 -1.11 -15.30
CA MET A 225 3.51 -1.48 -15.79
C MET A 225 3.57 -2.18 -17.15
N PHE A 226 4.35 -1.65 -18.09
CA PHE A 226 4.50 -2.23 -19.44
C PHE A 226 5.12 -3.64 -19.42
N ILE A 227 6.17 -3.84 -18.63
CA ILE A 227 6.87 -5.12 -18.58
C ILE A 227 5.99 -6.15 -17.85
N LEU A 228 5.54 -5.82 -16.63
CA LEU A 228 4.84 -6.77 -15.77
C LEU A 228 3.45 -7.14 -16.28
N SER A 229 2.72 -6.22 -16.92
CA SER A 229 1.42 -6.58 -17.52
C SER A 229 1.57 -7.63 -18.62
N ARG A 230 2.65 -7.58 -19.41
CA ARG A 230 2.94 -8.55 -20.47
C ARG A 230 3.42 -9.87 -19.92
N LEU A 231 4.33 -9.85 -18.95
CA LEU A 231 4.83 -11.05 -18.28
C LEU A 231 3.69 -11.82 -17.59
N SER A 232 2.88 -11.12 -16.79
CA SER A 232 1.69 -11.70 -16.17
C SER A 232 0.71 -12.22 -17.21
N SER A 233 0.47 -11.49 -18.31
CA SER A 233 -0.43 -11.96 -19.37
C SER A 233 0.05 -13.25 -20.04
N LEU A 234 1.36 -13.43 -20.26
CA LEU A 234 1.92 -14.69 -20.78
C LEU A 234 1.66 -15.86 -19.83
N VAL A 235 1.81 -15.63 -18.53
CA VAL A 235 1.54 -16.64 -17.50
C VAL A 235 0.06 -17.00 -17.45
N PHE A 236 -0.83 -16.04 -17.71
CA PHE A 236 -2.26 -16.24 -17.54
C PHE A 236 -2.95 -16.90 -18.73
N VAL A 237 -2.61 -16.50 -19.96
CA VAL A 237 -3.26 -16.98 -21.19
C VAL A 237 -2.32 -17.67 -22.19
N GLY A 238 -1.05 -17.84 -21.83
CA GLY A 238 -0.04 -18.46 -22.69
C GLY A 238 0.48 -17.52 -23.79
N ASP A 239 1.34 -18.07 -24.65
CA ASP A 239 2.10 -17.32 -25.64
C ASP A 239 1.24 -16.66 -26.73
N ASP A 240 0.23 -17.36 -27.23
CA ASP A 240 -0.57 -16.92 -28.39
C ASP A 240 -1.36 -15.65 -28.11
N LEU A 241 -2.09 -15.63 -26.99
CA LEU A 241 -2.91 -14.49 -26.59
C LEU A 241 -2.12 -13.50 -25.72
N GLY A 242 -1.17 -13.98 -24.93
CA GLY A 242 -0.40 -13.14 -24.01
C GLY A 242 0.52 -12.13 -24.71
N ARG A 243 0.94 -12.40 -25.95
CA ARG A 243 1.67 -11.44 -26.80
C ARG A 243 0.76 -10.57 -27.66
N ASN A 244 -0.54 -10.81 -27.67
CA ASN A 244 -1.46 -10.01 -28.47
C ASN A 244 -1.57 -8.59 -27.88
N PRO A 245 -1.19 -7.55 -28.64
CA PRO A 245 -1.18 -6.18 -28.12
C PRO A 245 -2.57 -5.67 -27.75
N ASP A 246 -3.62 -6.10 -28.46
CA ASP A 246 -5.00 -5.72 -28.18
C ASP A 246 -5.47 -6.33 -26.86
N TRP A 247 -5.12 -7.59 -26.59
CA TRP A 247 -5.45 -8.26 -25.34
C TRP A 247 -4.84 -7.55 -24.13
N VAL A 248 -3.52 -7.30 -24.16
CA VAL A 248 -2.81 -6.61 -23.07
C VAL A 248 -3.32 -5.18 -22.91
N HIS A 249 -3.61 -4.48 -24.02
CA HIS A 249 -4.16 -3.14 -23.97
C HIS A 249 -5.57 -3.11 -23.35
N ILE A 250 -6.44 -4.06 -23.69
CA ILE A 250 -7.78 -4.16 -23.09
C ILE A 250 -7.68 -4.41 -21.59
N LEU A 251 -6.84 -5.36 -21.14
CA LEU A 251 -6.68 -5.66 -19.71
C LEU A 251 -6.12 -4.47 -18.92
N THR A 252 -5.07 -3.83 -19.43
CA THR A 252 -4.48 -2.66 -18.78
C THR A 252 -5.43 -1.47 -18.74
N SER A 253 -6.16 -1.20 -19.83
CA SER A 253 -7.12 -0.10 -19.89
C SER A 253 -8.34 -0.36 -19.00
N TYR A 254 -8.88 -1.58 -19.02
CA TYR A 254 -9.98 -1.96 -18.12
C TYR A 254 -9.56 -1.80 -16.67
N ASN A 255 -8.37 -2.29 -16.28
CA ASN A 255 -7.90 -2.15 -14.90
C ASN A 255 -7.82 -0.69 -14.47
N ASN A 256 -7.28 0.21 -15.29
CA ASN A 256 -7.19 1.64 -14.97
C ASN A 256 -8.57 2.30 -14.89
N GLU A 257 -9.45 2.05 -15.86
CA GLU A 257 -10.72 2.76 -16.00
C GLU A 257 -11.81 2.22 -15.07
N ALA A 258 -11.73 0.96 -14.65
CA ALA A 258 -12.75 0.33 -13.82
C ALA A 258 -12.85 0.97 -12.43
N PHE A 259 -11.72 1.29 -11.79
CA PHE A 259 -11.71 1.99 -10.50
C PHE A 259 -12.29 3.40 -10.61
N ALA A 260 -11.85 4.18 -11.61
CA ALA A 260 -12.37 5.53 -11.85
C ALA A 260 -13.87 5.55 -12.16
N ALA A 261 -14.36 4.58 -12.94
CA ALA A 261 -15.79 4.45 -13.23
C ALA A 261 -16.61 4.04 -11.99
N ALA A 262 -16.04 3.21 -11.09
CA ALA A 262 -16.69 2.87 -9.82
C ALA A 262 -16.82 4.09 -8.92
N GLU A 263 -15.75 4.88 -8.77
CA GLU A 263 -15.77 6.15 -8.03
C GLU A 263 -16.81 7.13 -8.61
N GLU A 264 -16.87 7.27 -9.94
CA GLU A 264 -17.85 8.12 -10.61
C GLU A 264 -19.29 7.67 -10.31
N LEU A 265 -19.57 6.36 -10.30
CA LEU A 265 -20.89 5.83 -9.95
C LEU A 265 -21.20 5.98 -8.47
N ASN A 266 -20.20 5.91 -7.59
CA ASN A 266 -20.39 6.02 -6.14
C ASN A 266 -20.87 7.42 -5.72
N LEU A 267 -20.72 8.44 -6.58
CA LEU A 267 -21.32 9.78 -6.40
C LEU A 267 -22.85 9.80 -6.53
N TRP A 268 -23.45 8.74 -7.11
CA TRP A 268 -24.89 8.64 -7.30
C TRP A 268 -25.53 7.76 -6.22
N PRO A 269 -26.78 8.07 -5.79
CA PRO A 269 -27.55 7.19 -4.91
C PRO A 269 -27.63 5.77 -5.47
N GLN A 270 -27.47 4.74 -4.62
CA GLN A 270 -27.37 3.33 -5.02
C GLN A 270 -28.48 2.89 -5.99
N ILE A 271 -29.72 3.35 -5.77
CA ILE A 271 -30.90 3.02 -6.60
C ILE A 271 -30.77 3.55 -8.04
N LEU A 272 -30.05 4.66 -8.24
CA LEU A 272 -29.87 5.28 -9.56
C LEU A 272 -28.65 4.76 -10.31
N ARG A 273 -27.71 4.08 -9.64
CA ARG A 273 -26.44 3.63 -10.25
C ARG A 273 -26.66 2.77 -11.51
N PRO A 274 -27.58 1.80 -11.56
CA PRO A 274 -27.80 1.00 -12.78
C PRO A 274 -28.25 1.85 -13.98
N LEU A 275 -29.12 2.84 -13.76
CA LEU A 275 -29.58 3.75 -14.82
C LEU A 275 -28.43 4.64 -15.30
N VAL A 276 -27.67 5.20 -14.36
CA VAL A 276 -26.53 6.09 -14.66
C VAL A 276 -25.44 5.34 -15.41
N ALA A 277 -25.11 4.11 -15.00
CA ALA A 277 -24.13 3.25 -15.66
C ALA A 277 -24.51 2.88 -17.11
N HIS A 278 -25.80 2.93 -17.46
CA HIS A 278 -26.23 2.75 -18.84
C HIS A 278 -25.94 3.99 -19.70
N LEU A 279 -25.96 5.19 -19.10
CA LEU A 279 -25.78 6.46 -19.79
C LEU A 279 -24.30 6.91 -19.85
N LYS A 280 -23.52 6.57 -18.82
CA LYS A 280 -22.13 7.02 -18.67
C LYS A 280 -21.20 6.39 -19.71
N PRO A 281 -20.36 7.20 -20.41
CA PRO A 281 -19.38 6.70 -21.36
C PRO A 281 -18.36 5.73 -20.73
N SER A 282 -17.88 6.02 -19.51
CA SER A 282 -16.96 5.17 -18.74
C SER A 282 -17.49 3.75 -18.57
N CYS A 283 -18.71 3.59 -18.06
CA CYS A 283 -19.33 2.27 -17.88
C CYS A 283 -19.63 1.57 -19.21
N ARG A 284 -19.99 2.30 -20.28
CA ARG A 284 -20.15 1.73 -21.63
C ARG A 284 -18.82 1.18 -22.16
N GLN A 285 -17.73 1.89 -21.88
CA GLN A 285 -16.39 1.49 -22.28
C GLN A 285 -15.95 0.22 -21.54
N LEU A 286 -16.26 0.08 -20.24
CA LEU A 286 -16.00 -1.17 -19.50
C LEU A 286 -16.72 -2.39 -20.11
N ARG A 287 -18.01 -2.25 -20.43
CA ARG A 287 -18.75 -3.32 -21.13
C ARG A 287 -18.13 -3.69 -22.48
N ARG A 288 -17.61 -2.69 -23.20
CA ARG A 288 -16.91 -2.91 -24.45
C ARG A 288 -15.60 -3.68 -24.24
N TYR A 289 -14.80 -3.33 -23.23
CA TYR A 289 -13.59 -4.08 -22.88
C TYR A 289 -13.91 -5.55 -22.57
N ILE A 290 -14.92 -5.82 -21.74
CA ILE A 290 -15.32 -7.20 -21.44
C ILE A 290 -15.74 -7.95 -22.71
N ARG A 291 -16.55 -7.34 -23.57
CA ARG A 291 -16.99 -7.95 -24.83
C ARG A 291 -15.82 -8.23 -25.77
N ASP A 292 -14.95 -7.24 -25.96
CA ASP A 292 -13.84 -7.32 -26.91
C ASP A 292 -12.77 -8.31 -26.39
N ALA A 293 -12.52 -8.36 -25.08
CA ALA A 293 -11.68 -9.40 -24.46
C ALA A 293 -12.29 -10.80 -24.61
N ARG A 294 -13.63 -10.94 -24.43
CA ARG A 294 -14.31 -12.22 -24.64
C ARG A 294 -14.11 -12.75 -26.07
N ALA A 295 -14.20 -11.85 -27.06
CA ALA A 295 -14.01 -12.19 -28.46
C ALA A 295 -12.58 -12.67 -28.78
N LEU A 296 -11.59 -12.27 -27.99
CA LEU A 296 -10.21 -12.74 -28.13
C LEU A 296 -9.94 -14.06 -27.38
N LEU A 297 -10.48 -14.21 -26.17
CA LEU A 297 -10.21 -15.38 -25.32
C LEU A 297 -10.99 -16.63 -25.74
N VAL A 298 -12.28 -16.49 -26.07
CA VAL A 298 -13.15 -17.65 -26.37
C VAL A 298 -12.60 -18.51 -27.52
N PRO A 299 -12.15 -17.94 -28.66
CA PRO A 299 -11.59 -18.74 -29.74
C PRO A 299 -10.35 -19.55 -29.33
N VAL A 300 -9.52 -19.02 -28.43
CA VAL A 300 -8.34 -19.74 -27.91
C VAL A 300 -8.77 -20.97 -27.11
N ILE A 301 -9.77 -20.83 -26.24
CA ILE A 301 -10.31 -21.94 -25.45
C ILE A 301 -10.95 -22.99 -26.36
N GLU A 302 -11.78 -22.56 -27.31
CA GLU A 302 -12.43 -23.46 -28.28
C GLU A 302 -11.42 -24.22 -29.13
N GLN A 303 -10.36 -23.54 -29.59
CA GLN A 303 -9.28 -24.18 -30.35
C GLN A 303 -8.54 -25.23 -29.51
N ARG A 304 -8.27 -24.97 -28.23
CA ARG A 304 -7.66 -25.95 -27.32
C ARG A 304 -8.54 -27.18 -27.14
N HIS A 305 -9.84 -26.99 -26.87
CA HIS A 305 -10.79 -28.10 -26.74
C HIS A 305 -10.92 -28.91 -28.04
N HIS A 306 -10.95 -28.23 -29.20
CA HIS A 306 -11.00 -28.91 -30.49
C HIS A 306 -9.71 -29.71 -30.77
N ALA A 307 -8.54 -29.16 -30.48
CA ALA A 307 -7.27 -29.88 -30.62
C ALA A 307 -7.22 -31.13 -29.71
N GLN A 308 -7.66 -31.01 -28.46
CA GLN A 308 -7.73 -32.12 -27.51
C GLN A 308 -8.70 -33.23 -27.99
N SER A 309 -9.85 -32.86 -28.56
CA SER A 309 -10.80 -33.85 -29.12
C SER A 309 -10.25 -34.58 -30.36
N GLN A 310 -9.32 -33.96 -31.09
CA GLN A 310 -8.58 -34.58 -32.19
C GLN A 310 -7.36 -35.41 -31.74
N GLY A 311 -7.16 -35.58 -30.41
CA GLY A 311 -6.10 -36.39 -29.85
C GLY A 311 -4.77 -35.64 -29.63
N ASP A 312 -4.76 -34.31 -29.75
CA ASP A 312 -3.62 -33.50 -29.35
C ASP A 312 -3.41 -33.59 -27.83
N ARG A 313 -2.18 -33.89 -27.42
CA ARG A 313 -1.77 -34.04 -26.01
C ARG A 313 -0.82 -32.95 -25.56
N ARG A 314 -0.79 -31.80 -26.25
CA ARG A 314 -0.03 -30.63 -25.80
C ARG A 314 -0.44 -30.24 -24.38
N GLU A 315 0.56 -30.15 -23.50
CA GLU A 315 0.39 -29.63 -22.15
C GLU A 315 0.52 -28.10 -22.17
N TYR A 316 -0.46 -27.42 -21.60
CA TYR A 316 -0.43 -25.98 -21.40
C TYR A 316 0.00 -25.67 -19.96
N ASN A 317 0.91 -24.70 -19.80
CA ASN A 317 1.38 -24.27 -18.50
C ASN A 317 1.01 -22.80 -18.23
N ASP A 318 -0.29 -22.54 -18.22
CA ASP A 318 -0.88 -21.22 -18.02
C ASP A 318 -2.12 -21.29 -17.13
N ALA A 319 -2.61 -20.11 -16.70
CA ALA A 319 -3.74 -20.03 -15.80
C ALA A 319 -5.07 -20.54 -16.40
N ILE A 320 -5.23 -20.56 -17.73
CA ILE A 320 -6.41 -21.18 -18.36
C ILE A 320 -6.48 -22.66 -17.96
N GLU A 321 -5.38 -23.40 -18.14
CA GLU A 321 -5.33 -24.82 -17.78
C GLU A 321 -5.45 -25.02 -16.27
N TRP A 322 -4.73 -24.23 -15.47
CA TRP A 322 -4.77 -24.39 -14.01
C TRP A 322 -6.14 -24.11 -13.40
N LEU A 323 -6.86 -23.10 -13.91
CA LEU A 323 -8.24 -22.81 -13.50
C LEU A 323 -9.17 -23.95 -13.91
N ASN A 324 -9.00 -24.49 -15.12
CA ASN A 324 -9.77 -25.63 -15.59
C ASN A 324 -9.56 -26.87 -14.69
N GLU A 325 -8.31 -27.25 -14.41
CA GLU A 325 -7.98 -28.38 -13.52
C GLU A 325 -8.56 -28.17 -12.11
N THR A 326 -8.46 -26.95 -11.58
CA THR A 326 -8.93 -26.61 -10.24
C THR A 326 -10.46 -26.67 -10.17
N SER A 327 -11.14 -26.10 -11.17
CA SER A 327 -12.60 -26.17 -11.34
C SER A 327 -13.11 -27.61 -11.34
N HIS A 328 -12.46 -28.51 -12.12
CA HIS A 328 -12.79 -29.93 -12.13
C HIS A 328 -12.56 -30.59 -10.76
N SER A 329 -11.45 -30.26 -10.07
CA SER A 329 -11.14 -30.84 -8.77
C SER A 329 -12.11 -30.43 -7.65
N LEU A 330 -12.64 -29.19 -7.73
CA LEU A 330 -13.59 -28.65 -6.75
C LEU A 330 -15.06 -28.92 -7.13
N GLY A 331 -15.33 -29.34 -8.37
CA GLY A 331 -16.70 -29.49 -8.89
C GLY A 331 -17.46 -28.17 -9.00
N GLN A 332 -16.75 -27.05 -9.18
CA GLN A 332 -17.32 -25.70 -9.25
C GLN A 332 -17.09 -25.10 -10.64
N SER A 333 -18.12 -24.46 -11.22
CA SER A 333 -17.97 -23.72 -12.47
C SER A 333 -17.29 -22.37 -12.26
N TYR A 334 -16.68 -21.82 -13.31
CA TYR A 334 -16.11 -20.48 -13.33
C TYR A 334 -16.30 -19.84 -14.71
N ASP A 335 -16.25 -18.51 -14.80
CA ASP A 335 -16.16 -17.80 -16.08
C ASP A 335 -14.68 -17.58 -16.42
N PRO A 336 -14.16 -18.16 -17.53
CA PRO A 336 -12.76 -18.02 -17.89
C PRO A 336 -12.32 -16.58 -18.11
N LEU A 337 -13.15 -15.74 -18.71
CA LEU A 337 -12.80 -14.35 -18.96
C LEU A 337 -12.72 -13.56 -17.66
N LEU A 338 -13.76 -13.63 -16.82
CA LEU A 338 -13.79 -12.86 -15.58
C LEU A 338 -12.64 -13.27 -14.65
N SER A 339 -12.30 -14.56 -14.60
CA SER A 339 -11.13 -15.05 -13.86
C SER A 339 -9.83 -14.47 -14.39
N GLN A 340 -9.64 -14.41 -15.71
CA GLN A 340 -8.43 -13.86 -16.34
C GLN A 340 -8.30 -12.35 -16.08
N MET A 341 -9.41 -11.61 -16.17
CA MET A 341 -9.44 -10.18 -15.85
C MET A 341 -9.18 -9.93 -14.36
N LEU A 342 -9.71 -10.76 -13.45
CA LEU A 342 -9.43 -10.65 -12.01
C LEU A 342 -7.96 -10.90 -11.70
N LEU A 343 -7.35 -11.92 -12.30
CA LEU A 343 -5.92 -12.19 -12.17
C LEU A 343 -5.09 -11.00 -12.64
N ALA A 344 -5.48 -10.35 -13.75
CA ALA A 344 -4.84 -9.14 -14.25
C ALA A 344 -4.95 -7.96 -13.27
N ILE A 345 -6.13 -7.70 -12.68
CA ILE A 345 -6.31 -6.68 -11.63
C ILE A 345 -5.35 -6.94 -10.46
N GLY A 346 -5.29 -8.20 -10.01
CA GLY A 346 -4.50 -8.60 -8.85
C GLY A 346 -2.99 -8.67 -9.07
N SER A 347 -2.50 -8.69 -10.32
CA SER A 347 -1.06 -8.83 -10.59
C SER A 347 -0.42 -7.61 -11.24
N PHE A 348 -1.13 -6.84 -12.08
CA PHE A 348 -0.50 -5.77 -12.87
C PHE A 348 -0.10 -4.60 -11.98
N HIS A 349 -1.03 -4.04 -11.22
CA HIS A 349 -0.81 -2.79 -10.47
C HIS A 349 0.17 -2.97 -9.31
N THR A 350 -0.08 -3.94 -8.43
CA THR A 350 0.68 -4.08 -7.19
C THR A 350 2.15 -4.45 -7.42
N SER A 351 2.44 -5.34 -8.38
CA SER A 351 3.82 -5.71 -8.71
C SER A 351 4.56 -4.55 -9.37
N SER A 352 3.89 -3.81 -10.26
CA SER A 352 4.49 -2.68 -10.97
C SER A 352 4.74 -1.49 -10.08
N ASP A 353 3.81 -1.21 -9.17
CA ASP A 353 3.99 -0.21 -8.12
C ASP A 353 5.17 -0.57 -7.21
N LEU A 354 5.30 -1.83 -6.78
CA LEU A 354 6.46 -2.25 -5.98
C LEU A 354 7.76 -2.06 -6.76
N LEU A 355 7.84 -2.54 -8.00
CA LEU A 355 9.04 -2.40 -8.82
C LEU A 355 9.39 -0.94 -9.09
N GLY A 356 8.40 -0.11 -9.43
CA GLY A 356 8.57 1.33 -9.65
C GLY A 356 9.11 2.03 -8.40
N GLN A 357 8.52 1.77 -7.23
CA GLN A 357 8.99 2.33 -5.97
C GLN A 357 10.41 1.89 -5.64
N VAL A 358 10.75 0.62 -5.81
CA VAL A 358 12.10 0.10 -5.51
C VAL A 358 13.14 0.80 -6.38
N LEU A 359 12.86 1.04 -7.66
CA LEU A 359 13.76 1.81 -8.53
C LEU A 359 13.99 3.22 -7.99
N LEU A 360 12.95 3.89 -7.49
CA LEU A 360 13.07 5.20 -6.86
C LEU A 360 13.88 5.12 -5.56
N ASP A 361 13.56 4.17 -4.68
CA ASP A 361 14.23 4.00 -3.38
C ASP A 361 15.73 3.74 -3.57
N LEU A 362 16.11 2.94 -4.57
CA LEU A 362 17.50 2.76 -4.97
C LEU A 362 18.13 4.08 -5.44
N CYS A 363 17.46 4.80 -6.35
CA CYS A 363 17.99 6.03 -6.97
C CYS A 363 18.07 7.22 -6.01
N MET A 364 17.23 7.27 -4.97
CA MET A 364 17.20 8.36 -3.97
C MET A 364 18.33 8.27 -2.94
N ARG A 365 19.04 7.14 -2.86
CA ARG A 365 20.17 6.98 -1.95
C ARG A 365 21.39 7.76 -2.42
N GLN A 366 22.14 8.33 -1.47
CA GLN A 366 23.42 8.98 -1.76
C GLN A 366 24.49 7.97 -2.22
N ASP A 367 24.45 6.75 -1.68
CA ASP A 367 25.36 5.64 -1.98
C ASP A 367 24.74 4.61 -2.94
N TRP A 368 23.81 5.03 -3.81
CA TRP A 368 23.07 4.13 -4.70
C TRP A 368 23.99 3.24 -5.56
N GLU A 369 25.13 3.76 -6.03
CA GLU A 369 26.10 3.01 -6.83
C GLU A 369 26.67 1.81 -6.08
N VAL A 370 26.93 1.98 -4.78
CA VAL A 370 27.46 0.92 -3.91
C VAL A 370 26.40 -0.16 -3.75
N LEU A 371 25.16 0.22 -3.38
CA LEU A 371 24.08 -0.73 -3.18
C LEU A 371 23.73 -1.50 -4.47
N VAL A 372 23.61 -0.80 -5.60
CA VAL A 372 23.39 -1.44 -6.91
C VAL A 372 24.56 -2.37 -7.27
N GLY A 373 25.79 -2.00 -6.94
CA GLY A 373 26.97 -2.85 -7.08
C GLY A 373 26.86 -4.15 -6.26
N GLU A 374 26.44 -4.07 -5.00
CA GLU A 374 26.25 -5.26 -4.14
C GLU A 374 25.10 -6.15 -4.64
N LEU A 375 23.98 -5.55 -5.08
CA LEU A 375 22.88 -6.30 -5.70
C LEU A 375 23.35 -7.03 -6.96
N ARG A 376 24.13 -6.37 -7.84
CA ARG A 376 24.70 -7.02 -9.04
C ARG A 376 25.61 -8.20 -8.67
N LYS A 377 26.49 -8.03 -7.67
CA LYS A 377 27.35 -9.12 -7.18
C LYS A 377 26.53 -10.29 -6.66
N GLU A 378 25.48 -10.02 -5.87
CA GLU A 378 24.57 -11.05 -5.38
C GLU A 378 23.91 -11.81 -6.55
N ILE A 379 23.36 -11.08 -7.53
CA ILE A 379 22.71 -11.69 -8.70
C ILE A 379 23.70 -12.57 -9.47
N ILE A 380 24.89 -12.05 -9.80
CA ILE A 380 25.91 -12.80 -10.55
C ILE A 380 26.33 -14.05 -9.77
N SER A 381 26.64 -13.91 -8.49
CA SER A 381 27.03 -15.04 -7.64
C SER A 381 25.93 -16.09 -7.56
N SER A 382 24.67 -15.67 -7.54
CA SER A 382 23.55 -16.59 -7.45
C SER A 382 23.29 -17.33 -8.76
N LEU A 383 23.56 -16.72 -9.91
CA LEU A 383 23.33 -17.33 -11.22
C LEU A 383 24.48 -18.26 -11.65
N GLN A 384 25.67 -18.14 -11.05
CA GLN A 384 26.84 -18.97 -11.38
C GLN A 384 26.54 -20.47 -11.17
N GLY A 385 26.56 -21.23 -12.27
CA GLY A 385 26.44 -22.69 -12.28
C GLY A 385 25.02 -23.24 -12.35
N VAL A 386 24.00 -22.45 -11.99
CA VAL A 386 22.59 -22.91 -11.93
C VAL A 386 21.69 -22.18 -12.95
N GLY A 387 22.04 -20.95 -13.34
CA GLY A 387 21.23 -20.13 -14.24
C GLY A 387 19.95 -19.63 -13.57
N TRP A 388 18.95 -19.24 -14.37
CA TRP A 388 17.68 -18.74 -13.86
C TRP A 388 16.77 -19.86 -13.37
N ASP A 389 16.85 -20.17 -12.08
CA ASP A 389 16.04 -21.20 -11.44
C ASP A 389 15.50 -20.77 -10.06
N LYS A 390 14.74 -21.67 -9.42
CA LYS A 390 14.17 -21.43 -8.09
C LYS A 390 15.25 -21.24 -7.02
N ILE A 391 16.36 -21.98 -7.08
CA ILE A 391 17.43 -21.89 -6.08
C ILE A 391 18.09 -20.51 -6.17
N SER A 392 18.36 -20.05 -7.39
CA SER A 392 19.00 -18.77 -7.64
C SER A 392 18.12 -17.62 -7.15
N LEU A 393 16.82 -17.61 -7.49
CA LEU A 393 15.91 -16.56 -7.01
C LEU A 393 15.75 -16.55 -5.47
N ASN A 394 15.83 -17.71 -4.82
CA ASN A 394 15.77 -17.83 -3.35
C ASN A 394 17.04 -17.34 -2.66
N ASN A 395 18.17 -17.30 -3.37
CA ASN A 395 19.46 -16.87 -2.85
C ASN A 395 19.71 -15.36 -2.99
N LEU A 396 18.81 -14.62 -3.65
CA LEU A 396 18.84 -13.16 -3.71
C LEU A 396 18.32 -12.54 -2.40
N LYS A 397 19.12 -12.64 -1.33
CA LYS A 397 18.73 -12.27 0.04
C LYS A 397 18.69 -10.75 0.24
N LEU A 398 19.70 -10.03 -0.26
CA LEU A 398 19.74 -8.57 -0.24
C LEU A 398 18.64 -8.00 -1.13
N MET A 399 18.40 -8.59 -2.31
CA MET A 399 17.26 -8.23 -3.15
C MET A 399 15.92 -8.39 -2.40
N ASP A 400 15.70 -9.53 -1.73
CA ASP A 400 14.50 -9.73 -0.89
C ASP A 400 14.37 -8.63 0.17
N SER A 401 15.48 -8.27 0.81
CA SER A 401 15.50 -7.23 1.85
C SER A 401 15.17 -5.85 1.28
N VAL A 402 15.72 -5.48 0.13
CA VAL A 402 15.44 -4.22 -0.58
C VAL A 402 13.97 -4.13 -0.99
N LEU A 403 13.42 -5.20 -1.57
CA LEU A 403 12.01 -5.26 -1.98
C LEU A 403 11.09 -5.16 -0.76
N LYS A 404 11.41 -5.88 0.33
CA LYS A 404 10.60 -5.87 1.54
C LYS A 404 10.67 -4.53 2.27
N GLU A 405 11.83 -3.87 2.31
CA GLU A 405 11.97 -2.54 2.91
C GLU A 405 11.21 -1.47 2.12
N SER A 406 11.25 -1.54 0.78
CA SER A 406 10.46 -0.63 -0.07
C SER A 406 8.96 -0.83 0.19
N GLN A 407 8.51 -2.08 0.30
CA GLN A 407 7.12 -2.41 0.65
C GLN A 407 6.74 -1.96 2.08
N ARG A 408 7.68 -1.99 3.04
CA ARG A 408 7.45 -1.52 4.43
C ARG A 408 7.24 0.00 4.46
N LEU A 409 8.08 0.75 3.74
CA LEU A 409 7.99 2.20 3.70
C LEU A 409 6.76 2.65 2.90
N LYS A 410 6.53 2.07 1.72
CA LYS A 410 5.37 2.37 0.88
C LYS A 410 4.61 1.07 0.58
N PRO A 411 3.76 0.62 1.53
CA PRO A 411 2.79 -0.45 1.22
C PRO A 411 1.80 0.05 0.18
N ALA A 412 1.08 -0.85 -0.48
CA ALA A 412 0.08 -0.46 -1.50
C ALA A 412 -1.13 0.32 -0.94
N SER A 413 -1.31 0.31 0.38
CA SER A 413 -2.40 1.00 1.07
C SER A 413 -1.98 1.37 2.50
N THR A 414 -2.63 2.34 3.12
CA THR A 414 -2.46 2.71 4.53
C THR A 414 -3.17 1.74 5.48
N VAL A 415 -4.15 1.00 4.98
CA VAL A 415 -4.86 -0.06 5.69
C VAL A 415 -4.93 -1.34 4.85
N THR A 416 -4.86 -2.50 5.49
CA THR A 416 -4.90 -3.81 4.82
C THR A 416 -5.95 -4.71 5.47
N MET A 417 -6.16 -5.89 4.90
CA MET A 417 -7.04 -6.93 5.46
C MET A 417 -8.49 -6.47 5.60
N GLY A 418 -9.04 -5.81 4.57
CA GLY A 418 -10.47 -5.51 4.49
C GLY A 418 -11.33 -6.78 4.69
N ARG A 419 -12.25 -6.76 5.65
CA ARG A 419 -13.18 -7.85 5.95
C ARG A 419 -14.58 -7.35 6.29
N TYR A 420 -15.58 -8.04 5.76
CA TYR A 420 -16.98 -7.76 5.98
C TYR A 420 -17.51 -8.63 7.11
N ALA A 421 -18.14 -8.02 8.10
CA ALA A 421 -18.77 -8.72 9.21
C ALA A 421 -20.15 -9.25 8.80
N SER A 422 -20.26 -10.55 8.50
CA SER A 422 -21.54 -11.18 8.12
C SER A 422 -22.53 -11.31 9.29
N ARG A 423 -22.02 -11.22 10.52
CA ARG A 423 -22.77 -11.14 11.78
C ARG A 423 -22.07 -10.17 12.74
N GLU A 424 -22.71 -9.90 13.88
CA GLU A 424 -22.02 -9.20 14.96
C GLU A 424 -20.87 -10.05 15.50
N ILE A 425 -19.72 -9.40 15.72
CA ILE A 425 -18.50 -10.01 16.22
C ILE A 425 -18.06 -9.26 17.48
N ILE A 426 -17.59 -10.00 18.46
CA ILE A 426 -16.99 -9.47 19.68
C ILE A 426 -15.53 -9.89 19.65
N LEU A 427 -14.64 -8.91 19.59
CA LEU A 427 -13.20 -9.14 19.63
C LEU A 427 -12.76 -9.53 21.06
N SER A 428 -11.54 -10.03 21.17
CA SER A 428 -10.93 -10.56 22.40
C SER A 428 -10.91 -9.55 23.57
N ASP A 429 -10.91 -8.25 23.28
CA ASP A 429 -10.96 -7.14 24.24
C ASP A 429 -12.40 -6.67 24.57
N GLY A 430 -13.42 -7.31 23.98
CA GLY A 430 -14.82 -6.91 24.11
C GLY A 430 -15.29 -5.89 23.07
N THR A 431 -14.43 -5.43 22.16
CA THR A 431 -14.81 -4.51 21.08
C THR A 431 -15.86 -5.15 20.18
N ARG A 432 -17.00 -4.46 20.00
CA ARG A 432 -18.12 -4.94 19.19
C ARG A 432 -18.03 -4.41 17.77
N ILE A 433 -17.96 -5.33 16.80
CA ILE A 433 -18.09 -5.07 15.37
C ILE A 433 -19.53 -5.41 14.96
N PRO A 434 -20.36 -4.41 14.61
CA PRO A 434 -21.71 -4.66 14.14
C PRO A 434 -21.75 -5.45 12.84
N LYS A 435 -22.78 -6.28 12.68
CA LYS A 435 -23.11 -6.90 11.38
C LYS A 435 -23.19 -5.82 10.29
N GLY A 436 -22.60 -6.09 9.14
CA GLY A 436 -22.59 -5.17 8.00
C GLY A 436 -21.46 -4.14 8.03
N SER A 437 -20.61 -4.14 9.06
CA SER A 437 -19.45 -3.27 9.11
C SER A 437 -18.29 -3.86 8.30
N THR A 438 -17.51 -2.97 7.71
CA THR A 438 -16.22 -3.29 7.11
C THR A 438 -15.12 -3.00 8.12
N VAL A 439 -14.18 -3.92 8.28
CA VAL A 439 -13.04 -3.77 9.17
C VAL A 439 -11.73 -3.81 8.40
N PHE A 440 -10.75 -3.02 8.82
CA PHE A 440 -9.39 -3.01 8.30
C PHE A 440 -8.36 -3.01 9.43
N ILE A 441 -7.13 -3.43 9.12
CA ILE A 441 -5.96 -3.25 9.99
C ILE A 441 -5.13 -2.08 9.48
N ALA A 442 -4.79 -1.16 10.37
CA ALA A 442 -3.87 -0.07 10.05
C ALA A 442 -2.44 -0.59 9.86
N ASN A 443 -1.74 -0.13 8.83
CA ASN A 443 -0.35 -0.52 8.55
C ASN A 443 0.68 0.21 9.45
N VAL A 444 0.26 0.78 10.58
CA VAL A 444 1.11 1.62 11.45
C VAL A 444 2.29 0.86 12.07
N ALA A 445 2.18 -0.47 12.27
CA ALA A 445 3.30 -1.29 12.76
C ALA A 445 4.51 -1.26 11.82
N MET A 446 4.29 -1.08 10.51
CA MET A 446 5.38 -0.96 9.53
C MET A 446 6.24 0.29 9.75
N ARG A 447 5.76 1.27 10.52
CA ARG A 447 6.47 2.51 10.87
C ARG A 447 6.74 2.64 12.37
N ASP A 448 6.55 1.58 13.15
CA ASP A 448 6.79 1.61 14.60
C ASP A 448 8.31 1.56 14.90
N PRO A 449 8.89 2.58 15.56
CA PRO A 449 10.31 2.61 15.90
C PRO A 449 10.75 1.48 16.85
N ASN A 450 9.82 0.89 17.62
CA ASN A 450 10.12 -0.24 18.50
C ASN A 450 10.29 -1.55 17.73
N ILE A 451 9.67 -1.67 16.55
CA ILE A 451 9.77 -2.82 15.66
C ILE A 451 10.88 -2.60 14.62
N TYR A 452 10.93 -1.38 14.09
CA TYR A 452 11.83 -0.95 13.03
C TYR A 452 12.60 0.30 13.46
N PRO A 453 13.81 0.16 14.03
CA PRO A 453 14.66 1.31 14.33
C PRO A 453 14.89 2.17 13.09
N ASP A 454 14.88 3.49 13.25
CA ASP A 454 14.85 4.47 12.14
C ASP A 454 13.74 4.14 11.13
N PRO A 455 12.46 4.16 11.56
CA PRO A 455 11.35 3.60 10.79
C PRO A 455 11.09 4.34 9.48
N ASP A 456 11.50 5.60 9.38
CA ASP A 456 11.31 6.42 8.19
C ASP A 456 12.47 6.37 7.19
N VAL A 457 13.54 5.65 7.55
CA VAL A 457 14.73 5.52 6.72
C VAL A 457 14.68 4.20 5.95
N PHE A 458 15.00 4.27 4.66
CA PHE A 458 15.21 3.10 3.81
C PHE A 458 16.54 2.43 4.16
N ILE A 459 16.47 1.29 4.84
CA ILE A 459 17.62 0.47 5.23
C ILE A 459 17.64 -0.83 4.39
N PRO A 460 18.49 -0.91 3.34
CA PRO A 460 18.44 -1.97 2.34
C PRO A 460 18.61 -3.40 2.89
N ASP A 461 19.46 -3.55 3.90
CA ASP A 461 19.87 -4.83 4.50
C ASP A 461 19.13 -5.15 5.81
N ARG A 462 18.09 -4.37 6.15
CA ARG A 462 17.30 -4.53 7.38
C ARG A 462 16.80 -5.96 7.57
N PHE A 463 16.23 -6.54 6.52
CA PHE A 463 15.67 -7.88 6.56
C PHE A 463 16.72 -8.98 6.33
N THR A 464 17.84 -8.68 5.65
CA THR A 464 19.00 -9.58 5.64
C THR A 464 19.52 -9.79 7.06
N THR A 465 19.75 -8.70 7.80
CA THR A 465 20.21 -8.73 9.20
C THR A 465 19.22 -9.47 10.11
N ARG A 466 17.91 -9.26 9.95
CA ARG A 466 16.89 -9.99 10.72
C ARG A 466 16.89 -11.49 10.40
N ARG A 467 17.02 -11.86 9.12
CA ARG A 467 17.10 -13.27 8.69
C ARG A 467 18.31 -13.99 9.27
N GLU A 468 19.47 -13.33 9.33
CA GLU A 468 20.69 -13.87 9.95
C GLU A 468 20.51 -14.12 11.46
N LYS A 469 19.67 -13.32 12.13
CA LYS A 469 19.26 -13.52 13.53
C LYS A 469 18.17 -14.59 13.71
N GLY A 470 17.78 -15.29 12.65
CA GLY A 470 16.79 -16.38 12.70
C GLY A 470 15.34 -15.92 12.56
N ASP A 471 15.08 -14.67 12.18
CA ASP A 471 13.73 -14.16 12.01
C ASP A 471 13.10 -14.66 10.70
N SER A 472 12.13 -15.57 10.81
CA SER A 472 11.40 -16.13 9.67
C SER A 472 10.40 -15.15 9.03
N SER A 473 10.07 -14.04 9.70
CA SER A 473 9.25 -12.97 9.12
C SER A 473 10.04 -12.13 8.11
N ALA A 474 11.37 -12.24 8.07
CA ALA A 474 12.22 -11.38 7.25
C ALA A 474 12.22 -11.70 5.75
N TYR A 475 11.69 -12.85 5.33
CA TYR A 475 11.56 -13.18 3.90
C TYR A 475 10.51 -12.26 3.25
N LEU A 476 10.74 -11.83 2.00
CA LEU A 476 9.81 -10.97 1.25
C LEU A 476 8.36 -11.51 1.29
N VAL A 477 8.20 -12.80 1.02
CA VAL A 477 6.90 -13.50 0.96
C VAL A 477 6.30 -13.88 2.32
N SER A 478 7.00 -13.60 3.43
CA SER A 478 6.47 -13.83 4.78
C SER A 478 5.56 -12.68 5.20
N ALA A 479 4.40 -13.03 5.73
CA ALA A 479 3.47 -12.10 6.36
C ALA A 479 3.57 -12.23 7.89
N SER A 480 3.48 -11.10 8.58
CA SER A 480 3.36 -11.03 10.04
C SER A 480 2.52 -9.81 10.44
N PRO A 481 2.02 -9.71 11.69
CA PRO A 481 1.30 -8.53 12.16
C PRO A 481 2.11 -7.23 12.01
N GLU A 482 3.43 -7.32 12.10
CA GLU A 482 4.36 -6.21 11.94
C GLU A 482 4.55 -5.80 10.48
N HIS A 483 4.37 -6.75 9.55
CA HIS A 483 4.50 -6.55 8.10
C HIS A 483 3.38 -7.26 7.33
N ILE A 484 2.24 -6.59 7.21
CA ILE A 484 1.03 -7.07 6.51
C ILE A 484 0.96 -6.68 5.03
N GLY A 485 2.10 -6.49 4.34
CA GLY A 485 2.14 -6.03 2.94
C GLY A 485 1.46 -6.99 1.94
N PHE A 486 1.39 -8.28 2.29
CA PHE A 486 0.64 -9.30 1.55
C PHE A 486 -0.66 -9.72 2.27
N GLY A 487 -1.10 -8.97 3.29
CA GLY A 487 -2.13 -9.40 4.24
C GLY A 487 -1.67 -10.55 5.14
N LEU A 488 -2.55 -11.03 6.00
CA LEU A 488 -2.28 -12.10 6.96
C LEU A 488 -3.44 -13.11 7.03
N GLY A 489 -3.12 -14.33 7.45
CA GLY A 489 -4.09 -15.41 7.70
C GLY A 489 -4.62 -16.10 6.44
N ARG A 490 -5.80 -16.71 6.53
CA ARG A 490 -6.46 -17.47 5.44
C ARG A 490 -6.54 -16.73 4.10
N HIS A 491 -6.67 -15.40 4.14
CA HIS A 491 -6.79 -14.54 2.96
C HIS A 491 -5.52 -13.72 2.66
N ALA A 492 -4.36 -14.16 3.15
CA ALA A 492 -3.09 -13.62 2.69
C ALA A 492 -2.93 -13.83 1.17
N CYS A 493 -2.26 -12.88 0.51
CA CYS A 493 -2.11 -12.84 -0.95
C CYS A 493 -1.64 -14.21 -1.49
N PRO A 494 -2.45 -14.89 -2.31
CA PRO A 494 -2.08 -16.19 -2.86
C PRO A 494 -0.97 -16.05 -3.91
N GLY A 495 -0.87 -14.91 -4.60
CA GLY A 495 0.11 -14.63 -5.65
C GLY A 495 1.49 -14.17 -5.17
N ARG A 496 1.73 -14.03 -3.86
CA ARG A 496 2.96 -13.42 -3.32
C ARG A 496 4.28 -14.05 -3.79
N PHE A 497 4.30 -15.37 -3.99
CA PHE A 497 5.49 -16.08 -4.50
C PHE A 497 5.74 -15.78 -5.98
N PHE A 498 4.68 -15.67 -6.77
CA PHE A 498 4.76 -15.25 -8.16
C PHE A 498 5.24 -13.81 -8.26
N ALA A 499 4.60 -12.88 -7.54
CA ALA A 499 4.99 -11.46 -7.52
C ALA A 499 6.46 -11.27 -7.10
N ALA A 500 6.91 -11.96 -6.06
CA ALA A 500 8.32 -11.91 -5.64
C ALA A 500 9.28 -12.38 -6.73
N ASN A 501 8.99 -13.50 -7.40
CA ASN A 501 9.83 -14.01 -8.47
C ASN A 501 9.82 -13.08 -9.69
N GLU A 502 8.64 -12.63 -10.10
CA GLU A 502 8.44 -11.74 -11.24
C GLU A 502 9.23 -10.43 -11.07
N VAL A 503 9.05 -9.75 -9.93
CA VAL A 503 9.77 -8.51 -9.62
C VAL A 503 11.28 -8.74 -9.51
N LYS A 504 11.74 -9.84 -8.90
CA LYS A 504 13.16 -10.19 -8.82
C LYS A 504 13.80 -10.39 -10.19
N ILE A 505 13.13 -11.10 -11.09
CA ILE A 505 13.62 -11.34 -12.46
C ILE A 505 13.74 -9.99 -13.17
N VAL A 506 12.68 -9.19 -13.19
CA VAL A 506 12.68 -7.90 -13.89
C VAL A 506 13.74 -6.95 -13.34
N LEU A 507 13.80 -6.78 -12.02
CA LEU A 507 14.78 -5.91 -11.38
C LEU A 507 16.21 -6.38 -11.63
N SER A 508 16.46 -7.69 -11.60
CA SER A 508 17.80 -8.23 -11.90
C SER A 508 18.23 -7.94 -13.33
N HIS A 509 17.33 -8.07 -14.33
CA HIS A 509 17.61 -7.67 -15.70
C HIS A 509 17.90 -6.18 -15.83
N MET A 510 17.13 -5.33 -15.15
CA MET A 510 17.34 -3.88 -15.11
C MET A 510 18.72 -3.53 -14.55
N LEU A 511 19.08 -4.08 -13.39
CA LEU A 511 20.34 -3.76 -12.73
C LEU A 511 21.56 -4.32 -13.45
N LEU A 512 21.48 -5.53 -14.01
CA LEU A 512 22.61 -6.14 -14.72
C LEU A 512 22.90 -5.42 -16.04
N LYS A 513 21.86 -5.04 -16.80
CA LYS A 513 21.98 -4.49 -18.15
C LYS A 513 22.16 -2.96 -18.19
N TYR A 514 21.76 -2.24 -17.13
CA TYR A 514 21.77 -0.77 -17.13
C TYR A 514 22.32 -0.18 -15.82
N ASP A 515 22.94 0.99 -15.93
CA ASP A 515 23.10 1.91 -14.80
C ASP A 515 21.83 2.74 -14.66
N ILE A 516 21.41 3.02 -13.42
CA ILE A 516 20.22 3.78 -13.08
C ILE A 516 20.58 4.92 -12.13
N LYS A 517 19.96 6.09 -12.23
CA LYS A 517 20.10 7.16 -11.23
C LYS A 517 18.87 8.05 -11.21
N LEU A 518 18.71 8.81 -10.13
CA LEU A 518 17.60 9.78 -10.03
C LEU A 518 17.72 10.88 -11.10
N PHE A 519 16.58 11.33 -11.60
CA PHE A 519 16.53 12.49 -12.47
C PHE A 519 16.64 13.79 -11.65
N ASP A 520 17.66 14.59 -11.93
CA ASP A 520 18.18 15.65 -11.05
C ASP A 520 17.53 17.04 -11.27
N ASN A 521 16.19 17.11 -11.38
CA ASN A 521 15.49 18.37 -11.67
C ASN A 521 14.31 18.71 -10.74
N GLY A 522 14.28 18.18 -9.52
CA GLY A 522 13.17 18.40 -8.58
C GLY A 522 12.00 17.44 -8.80
N ALA A 523 12.29 16.20 -9.22
CA ALA A 523 11.30 15.17 -9.51
C ALA A 523 10.35 14.92 -8.32
N ALA A 524 9.07 14.79 -8.62
CA ALA A 524 8.06 14.37 -7.65
C ALA A 524 8.28 12.89 -7.29
N VAL A 525 9.04 12.64 -6.22
CA VAL A 525 9.36 11.28 -5.73
C VAL A 525 8.42 10.83 -4.61
N ALA A 526 7.69 11.76 -4.00
CA ALA A 526 6.72 11.45 -2.97
C ALA A 526 5.57 10.62 -3.55
N PRO A 527 5.17 9.50 -2.92
CA PRO A 527 4.04 8.70 -3.37
C PRO A 527 2.77 9.53 -3.57
N SER A 528 1.99 9.19 -4.58
CA SER A 528 0.61 9.69 -4.70
C SER A 528 -0.31 8.92 -3.77
N THR A 529 -1.34 9.59 -3.27
CA THR A 529 -2.33 9.00 -2.36
C THR A 529 -3.71 9.17 -2.97
N SER A 530 -4.48 8.08 -3.05
CA SER A 530 -5.90 8.12 -3.41
C SER A 530 -6.71 7.33 -2.39
N GLY A 531 -7.48 8.03 -1.56
CA GLY A 531 -8.18 7.41 -0.43
C GLY A 531 -7.19 6.72 0.52
N ILE A 532 -7.31 5.39 0.63
CA ILE A 532 -6.39 4.55 1.41
C ILE A 532 -5.19 4.06 0.60
N PHE A 533 -5.23 4.12 -0.73
CA PHE A 533 -4.18 3.58 -1.59
C PHE A 533 -2.97 4.52 -1.66
N LEU A 534 -1.79 3.91 -1.70
CA LEU A 534 -0.52 4.59 -1.91
C LEU A 534 0.08 4.07 -3.20
N GLU A 535 0.48 4.98 -4.07
CA GLU A 535 1.02 4.66 -5.38
C GLU A 535 2.36 5.37 -5.59
N THR A 536 3.26 4.69 -6.29
CA THR A 536 4.48 5.27 -6.82
C THR A 536 4.11 6.45 -7.68
N ASN A 537 4.77 7.58 -7.47
CA ASN A 537 4.44 8.80 -8.20
C ASN A 537 4.59 8.57 -9.72
N PRO A 538 3.50 8.66 -10.52
CA PRO A 538 3.57 8.40 -11.96
C PRO A 538 4.40 9.46 -12.72
N ASN A 539 4.62 10.62 -12.10
CA ASN A 539 5.45 11.69 -12.63
C ASN A 539 6.93 11.58 -12.22
N ALA A 540 7.30 10.61 -11.36
CA ALA A 540 8.69 10.37 -11.05
C ALA A 540 9.46 9.95 -12.31
N ARG A 541 10.72 10.34 -12.38
CA ARG A 541 11.62 10.05 -13.51
C ARG A 541 12.97 9.57 -13.00
N ILE A 542 13.55 8.62 -13.73
CA ILE A 542 14.92 8.15 -13.52
C ILE A 542 15.68 8.26 -14.84
N CYS A 543 17.01 8.30 -14.76
CA CYS A 543 17.87 8.13 -15.92
C CYS A 543 18.40 6.71 -15.97
N VAL A 544 18.41 6.12 -17.17
CA VAL A 544 18.99 4.81 -17.43
C VAL A 544 20.04 4.90 -18.53
N ARG A 545 21.06 4.05 -18.48
CA ARG A 545 22.10 3.96 -19.51
C ARG A 545 22.58 2.52 -19.65
N ARG A 546 22.72 2.04 -20.89
CA ARG A 546 23.24 0.70 -21.16
C ARG A 546 24.68 0.59 -20.64
N ARG A 547 24.95 -0.45 -19.85
CA ARG A 547 26.30 -0.78 -19.38
C ARG A 547 26.85 -2.01 -20.07
N LYS A 548 28.11 -2.37 -19.80
CA LYS A 548 28.66 -3.66 -20.20
C LYS A 548 28.43 -4.67 -19.08
N GLU A 549 27.69 -5.74 -19.33
CA GLU A 549 27.47 -6.80 -18.34
C GLU A 549 28.72 -7.63 -18.10
N GLU A 550 28.84 -8.17 -16.89
CA GLU A 550 29.86 -9.13 -16.49
C GLU A 550 29.57 -10.54 -17.02
N ILE A 551 28.30 -10.85 -17.27
CA ILE A 551 27.81 -12.15 -17.73
C ILE A 551 26.76 -11.97 -18.84
N LEU A 552 26.64 -12.96 -19.73
CA LEU A 552 25.54 -13.02 -20.69
C LEU A 552 24.26 -13.49 -19.97
N ILE A 553 23.20 -12.71 -20.09
CA ILE A 553 21.93 -12.88 -19.38
C ILE A 553 20.77 -12.89 -20.37
#